data_AF-A0A660MQU0-F1
#
_entry.id   AF-A0A660MQU0-F1
#
_cell.length_a   1.000
_cell.length_b   1.000
_cell.length_c   1.000
_cell.angle_alpha   90.00
_cell.angle_beta   90.00
_cell.angle_gamma   90.00
#
_symmetry.space_group_name_H-M   'P 1'
#
loop_
_entity.id
_entity.type
_entity.pdbx_description
1 polymer ?
#
loop_
_entity_poly.entity_id
_entity_poly.type
_entity_poly.pdbx_seq_one_letter_code
_entity_poly.pdbx_strand_id
1 'polypeptide(L)'
;MKFYFAKTESLYKIFKTLERIPPQKAAEIFIDPEHSFFENQRWGKEALNIIKNRNLNITFLAEKPSSRTYFQQIGAQVQYKEERLILKVLKTISLFLFDIKKFHLHTYNKQKYLFYMVFFFEILAGLGIVWLLFLLILPSASITLKVSQQTENIIYNFRYYPASDQQYLGAIKQLSIPYYTGKVDYEYTLSISTENIKHIINPSAGNVKIYNKTPNELKLVSNTRFVTADGLTFLTREPIVIPPAINGSTSELKVKLYAAEYDESENIIGVRGNIPAKTQLTIRNVKDSYYLKQIWAEAIENFTGGAMKSLGMVSEKDRELLAKKIKDAVYKDKLNIVTREFSQKNAMVLLFDPLIKTKFNALTIDGNIGDKTTSLRGMAQVSFDFLYLKWDDVVSAFSTYVKQRQSDSIQLISLDPNTFGFVGDLGRVIQNKVFMLPTKITILQGYDFSRDTKGILGQIKTNIVGKSIEETRKEILTYPEVSSVKIDLGLLGGQTLPDIRSRIKLNVEL
;
A
#
# COMPACT_ATOMS: atom_id res chain seq x y z
N MET A 1 34.13 -18.71 75.97
CA MET A 1 35.12 -17.61 75.90
C MET A 1 36.09 -17.90 74.78
N LYS A 2 36.69 -16.90 74.13
CA LYS A 2 37.70 -17.13 73.09
C LYS A 2 38.98 -16.41 73.47
N PHE A 3 40.09 -17.14 73.51
CA PHE A 3 41.41 -16.60 73.80
C PHE A 3 42.29 -16.78 72.57
N TYR A 4 43.04 -15.73 72.23
CA TYR A 4 43.95 -15.71 71.10
C TYR A 4 45.34 -15.38 71.60
N PHE A 5 46.30 -16.24 71.27
CA PHE A 5 47.71 -16.07 71.61
C PHE A 5 48.50 -15.89 70.32
N ALA A 6 49.02 -14.67 70.11
CA ALA A 6 49.86 -14.34 68.96
C ALA A 6 51.24 -14.99 69.08
N LYS A 7 51.97 -15.11 67.96
CA LYS A 7 53.33 -15.68 67.88
C LYS A 7 54.32 -15.13 68.94
N THR A 8 54.18 -13.86 69.31
CA THR A 8 55.11 -13.14 70.20
C THR A 8 54.77 -13.27 71.68
N GLU A 9 53.66 -13.93 72.03
CA GLU A 9 53.24 -14.04 73.43
C GLU A 9 54.05 -15.11 74.18
N SER A 10 54.23 -14.92 75.49
CA SER A 10 54.99 -15.87 76.31
C SER A 10 54.15 -17.11 76.70
N LEU A 11 54.79 -18.27 76.82
CA LEU A 11 54.17 -19.49 77.37
C LEU A 11 53.51 -19.26 78.73
N TYR A 12 54.15 -18.45 79.58
CA TYR A 12 53.61 -18.07 80.89
C TYR A 12 52.22 -17.43 80.79
N LYS A 13 51.99 -16.59 79.78
CA LYS A 13 50.69 -15.95 79.56
C LYS A 13 49.62 -16.97 79.21
N ILE A 14 49.96 -18.01 78.44
CA ILE A 14 49.04 -19.12 78.11
C ILE A 14 48.65 -19.87 79.39
N PHE A 15 49.62 -20.33 80.18
CA PHE A 15 49.34 -21.10 81.40
C PHE A 15 48.57 -20.29 82.45
N LYS A 16 48.97 -19.03 82.70
CA LYS A 16 48.27 -18.14 83.63
C LYS A 16 46.85 -17.85 83.19
N THR A 17 46.59 -17.80 81.88
CA THR A 17 45.23 -17.65 81.35
C THR A 17 44.41 -18.90 81.63
N LEU A 18 44.98 -20.10 81.44
CA LEU A 18 44.32 -21.37 81.79
C LEU A 18 43.96 -21.46 83.28
N GLU A 19 44.83 -20.97 84.16
CA GLU A 19 44.59 -20.92 85.62
C GLU A 19 43.49 -19.92 86.02
N ARG A 20 43.24 -18.90 85.21
CA ARG A 20 42.22 -17.87 85.49
C ARG A 20 40.84 -18.21 84.93
N ILE A 21 40.73 -19.23 84.08
CA ILE A 21 39.43 -19.66 83.55
C ILE A 21 38.58 -20.24 84.69
N PRO A 22 37.32 -19.78 84.87
CA PRO A 22 36.40 -20.34 85.85
C PRO A 22 36.04 -21.79 85.52
N PRO A 23 35.94 -22.70 86.52
CA PRO A 23 35.42 -24.06 86.30
C PRO A 23 34.03 -24.01 85.63
N GLN A 24 33.72 -25.02 84.80
CA GLN A 24 32.44 -25.20 84.08
C GLN A 24 32.13 -24.25 82.90
N LYS A 25 32.94 -23.22 82.61
CA LYS A 25 32.77 -22.40 81.39
C LYS A 25 33.56 -22.97 80.22
N ALA A 26 32.91 -23.11 79.06
CA ALA A 26 33.56 -23.51 77.82
C ALA A 26 34.47 -22.38 77.27
N ALA A 27 35.70 -22.71 76.90
CA ALA A 27 36.64 -21.78 76.29
C ALA A 27 37.32 -22.35 75.03
N GLU A 28 37.38 -21.54 73.99
CA GLU A 28 38.13 -21.80 72.77
C GLU A 28 39.48 -21.10 72.87
N ILE A 29 40.56 -21.82 72.59
CA ILE A 29 41.92 -21.29 72.63
C ILE A 29 42.53 -21.40 71.25
N PHE A 30 42.89 -20.25 70.68
CA PHE A 30 43.70 -20.16 69.49
C PHE A 30 45.14 -19.82 69.88
N ILE A 31 46.09 -20.60 69.38
CA ILE A 31 47.52 -20.32 69.49
C ILE A 31 48.06 -20.22 68.07
N ASP A 32 48.74 -19.12 67.76
CA ASP A 32 49.38 -18.90 66.46
C ASP A 32 50.27 -20.10 66.08
N PRO A 33 50.09 -20.70 64.87
CA PRO A 33 50.86 -21.88 64.45
C PRO A 33 52.38 -21.74 64.49
N GLU A 34 52.90 -20.52 64.50
CA GLU A 34 54.34 -20.22 64.57
C GLU A 34 54.83 -19.89 65.99
N HIS A 35 53.97 -20.03 66.99
CA HIS A 35 54.33 -19.82 68.39
C HIS A 35 55.23 -20.95 68.90
N SER A 36 56.19 -20.60 69.76
CA SER A 36 57.08 -21.53 70.49
C SER A 36 56.36 -22.62 71.31
N PHE A 37 55.04 -22.49 71.53
CA PHE A 37 54.21 -23.52 72.15
C PHE A 37 54.27 -24.85 71.37
N PHE A 38 54.38 -24.76 70.04
CA PHE A 38 54.41 -25.93 69.15
C PHE A 38 55.80 -26.55 68.99
N GLU A 39 56.86 -25.93 69.52
CA GLU A 39 58.23 -26.44 69.40
C GLU A 39 58.48 -27.67 70.29
N ASN A 40 57.79 -27.78 71.43
CA ASN A 40 58.00 -28.87 72.38
C ASN A 40 56.67 -29.42 72.91
N GLN A 41 56.48 -30.74 72.84
CA GLN A 41 55.28 -31.41 73.34
C GLN A 41 55.08 -31.27 74.86
N ARG A 42 56.15 -30.97 75.62
CA ARG A 42 56.06 -30.73 77.07
C ARG A 42 55.06 -29.63 77.41
N TRP A 43 55.01 -28.55 76.63
CA TRP A 43 54.13 -27.41 76.88
C TRP A 43 52.65 -27.76 76.63
N GLY A 44 52.37 -28.53 75.58
CA GLY A 44 51.04 -29.09 75.34
C GLY A 44 50.56 -30.00 76.48
N LYS A 45 51.43 -30.87 76.99
CA LYS A 45 51.11 -31.77 78.13
C LYS A 45 50.88 -31.00 79.43
N GLU A 46 51.68 -29.97 79.68
CA GLU A 46 51.54 -29.11 80.85
C GLU A 46 50.22 -28.31 80.81
N ALA A 47 49.85 -27.77 79.65
CA ALA A 47 48.55 -27.15 79.45
C ALA A 47 47.41 -28.14 79.73
N LEU A 48 47.50 -29.37 79.21
CA LEU A 48 46.47 -30.39 79.45
C LEU A 48 46.36 -30.82 80.91
N ASN A 49 47.47 -30.88 81.65
CA ASN A 49 47.43 -31.18 83.09
C ASN A 49 46.66 -30.10 83.85
N ILE A 50 46.87 -28.81 83.54
CA ILE A 50 46.11 -27.71 84.13
C ILE A 50 44.62 -27.85 83.81
N ILE A 51 44.29 -28.19 82.56
CA ILE A 51 42.91 -28.37 82.08
C ILE A 51 42.22 -29.52 82.83
N LYS A 52 42.90 -30.66 82.99
CA LYS A 52 42.37 -31.85 83.69
C LYS A 52 42.21 -31.61 85.19
N ASN A 53 43.24 -31.08 85.86
CA ASN A 53 43.23 -30.85 87.31
C ASN A 53 42.13 -29.87 87.73
N ARG A 54 41.77 -28.93 86.85
CA ARG A 54 40.74 -27.90 87.12
C ARG A 54 39.39 -28.20 86.47
N ASN A 55 39.24 -29.38 85.84
CA ASN A 55 38.03 -29.81 85.13
C ASN A 55 37.48 -28.75 84.15
N LEU A 56 38.35 -28.21 83.30
CA LEU A 56 38.01 -27.15 82.34
C LEU A 56 37.55 -27.74 81.00
N ASN A 57 36.51 -27.14 80.40
CA ASN A 57 36.03 -27.50 79.07
C ASN A 57 36.70 -26.60 78.01
N ILE A 58 37.80 -27.06 77.41
CA ILE A 58 38.61 -26.26 76.49
C ILE A 58 38.74 -26.95 75.13
N THR A 59 38.51 -26.18 74.06
CA THR A 59 38.71 -26.60 72.68
C THR A 59 39.78 -25.74 72.01
N PHE A 60 40.81 -26.37 71.43
CA PHE A 60 41.84 -25.67 70.68
C PHE A 60 41.41 -25.43 69.23
N LEU A 61 41.63 -24.23 68.71
CA LEU A 61 41.37 -23.88 67.32
C LEU A 61 42.66 -24.01 66.50
N ALA A 62 42.65 -24.84 65.46
CA ALA A 62 43.79 -25.03 64.57
C ALA A 62 43.50 -24.47 63.17
N GLU A 63 44.39 -23.60 62.66
CA GLU A 63 44.34 -23.07 61.29
C GLU A 63 45.24 -23.84 60.32
N LYS A 64 46.37 -24.38 60.79
CA LYS A 64 47.29 -25.19 59.97
C LYS A 64 47.14 -26.68 60.28
N PRO A 65 47.31 -27.57 59.28
CA PRO A 65 47.34 -29.02 59.50
C PRO A 65 48.37 -29.45 60.56
N SER A 66 49.54 -28.78 60.61
CA SER A 66 50.59 -29.07 61.59
C SER A 66 50.15 -28.85 63.03
N SER A 67 49.47 -27.73 63.31
CA SER A 67 48.92 -27.42 64.64
C SER A 67 47.80 -28.39 65.04
N ARG A 68 46.96 -28.80 64.08
CA ARG A 68 45.93 -29.84 64.30
C ARG A 68 46.58 -31.15 64.72
N THR A 69 47.59 -31.61 63.98
CA THR A 69 48.31 -32.86 64.29
C THR A 69 48.96 -32.78 65.67
N TYR A 70 49.61 -31.65 66.01
CA TYR A 70 50.23 -31.44 67.32
C TYR A 70 49.21 -31.58 68.46
N PHE A 71 48.05 -30.90 68.37
CA PHE A 71 47.04 -30.96 69.41
C PHE A 71 46.36 -32.34 69.51
N GLN A 72 46.18 -33.03 68.38
CA GLN A 72 45.69 -34.41 68.36
C GLN A 72 46.68 -35.38 69.04
N GLN A 73 47.98 -35.22 68.79
CA GLN A 73 49.03 -36.06 69.40
C GLN A 73 49.08 -35.95 70.92
N ILE A 74 48.83 -34.76 71.48
CA ILE A 74 48.78 -34.58 72.93
C ILE A 74 47.43 -34.97 73.55
N GLY A 75 46.42 -35.31 72.74
CA GLY A 75 45.09 -35.71 73.21
C GLY A 75 44.16 -34.55 73.57
N ALA A 76 44.39 -33.36 72.99
CA ALA A 76 43.53 -32.19 73.19
C ALA A 76 42.31 -32.20 72.25
N GLN A 77 41.20 -31.57 72.65
CA GLN A 77 40.05 -31.36 71.75
C GLN A 77 40.37 -30.25 70.74
N VAL A 78 40.18 -30.50 69.45
CA VAL A 78 40.58 -29.58 68.36
C VAL A 78 39.44 -29.36 67.37
N GLN A 79 39.20 -28.09 67.01
CA GLN A 79 38.39 -27.71 65.86
C GLN A 79 39.29 -27.15 64.75
N TYR A 80 39.17 -27.69 63.53
CA TYR A 80 39.94 -27.30 62.35
C TYR A 80 39.00 -26.80 61.24
N LYS A 81 39.23 -25.59 60.73
CA LYS A 81 38.40 -24.98 59.68
C LYS A 81 39.13 -25.07 58.34
N GLU A 82 38.72 -26.00 57.49
CA GLU A 82 39.37 -26.25 56.20
C GLU A 82 38.94 -25.22 55.13
N GLU A 83 39.90 -24.58 54.45
CA GLU A 83 39.61 -23.66 53.34
C GLU A 83 39.06 -24.41 52.12
N ARG A 84 37.96 -23.91 51.53
CA ARG A 84 37.32 -24.51 50.34
C ARG A 84 38.25 -24.46 49.12
N LEU A 85 38.43 -25.61 48.45
CA LEU A 85 39.26 -25.79 47.24
C LEU A 85 39.00 -24.76 46.12
N ILE A 86 37.73 -24.41 45.89
CA ILE A 86 37.31 -23.47 44.84
C ILE A 86 37.89 -22.07 45.06
N LEU A 87 37.97 -21.60 46.31
CA LEU A 87 38.53 -20.28 46.63
C LEU A 87 40.04 -20.23 46.35
N LYS A 88 40.76 -21.33 46.55
CA LYS A 88 42.19 -21.43 46.22
C LYS A 88 42.41 -21.37 44.70
N VAL A 89 41.58 -22.06 43.92
CA VAL A 89 41.67 -22.06 42.46
C VAL A 89 41.36 -20.67 41.89
N LEU A 90 40.28 -20.03 42.35
CA LEU A 90 39.91 -18.68 41.90
C LEU A 90 40.99 -17.63 42.22
N LYS A 91 41.58 -17.67 43.41
CA LYS A 91 42.68 -16.77 43.78
C LYS A 91 43.90 -16.97 42.89
N THR A 92 44.17 -18.21 42.46
CA THR A 92 45.28 -18.55 41.58
C THR A 92 45.03 -18.07 40.14
N ILE A 93 43.81 -18.25 39.62
CA ILE A 93 43.41 -17.72 38.29
C ILE A 93 43.43 -16.19 38.27
N SER A 94 42.95 -15.54 39.33
CA SER A 94 42.97 -14.08 39.46
C SER A 94 44.40 -13.54 39.47
N LEU A 95 45.34 -14.23 40.13
CA LEU A 95 46.75 -13.84 40.11
C LEU A 95 47.34 -13.98 38.70
N PHE A 96 46.99 -15.03 37.96
CA PHE A 96 47.42 -15.22 36.57
C PHE A 96 46.94 -14.11 35.64
N LEU A 97 45.67 -13.71 35.73
CA LEU A 97 45.09 -12.72 34.81
C LEU A 97 45.51 -11.27 35.10
N PHE A 98 45.68 -10.90 36.38
CA PHE A 98 45.84 -9.50 36.78
C PHE A 98 47.18 -9.14 37.40
N ASP A 99 47.98 -10.12 37.84
CA ASP A 99 49.31 -9.89 38.44
C ASP A 99 50.28 -11.02 38.07
N ILE A 100 50.53 -11.13 36.76
CA ILE A 100 51.40 -12.13 36.11
C ILE A 100 52.75 -12.24 36.83
N LYS A 101 53.32 -11.11 37.27
CA LYS A 101 54.60 -11.07 37.99
C LYS A 101 54.54 -11.84 39.31
N LYS A 102 53.49 -11.65 40.14
CA LYS A 102 53.32 -12.39 41.39
C LYS A 102 52.93 -13.84 41.15
N PHE A 103 52.18 -14.13 40.08
CA PHE A 103 51.83 -15.49 39.71
C PHE A 103 53.05 -16.34 39.33
N HIS A 104 53.95 -15.82 38.48
CA HIS A 104 55.21 -16.50 38.16
C HIS A 104 56.10 -16.68 39.39
N LEU A 105 56.16 -15.69 40.30
CA LEU A 105 56.91 -15.83 41.55
C LEU A 105 56.33 -16.92 42.47
N HIS A 106 54.99 -17.01 42.56
CA HIS A 106 54.29 -18.02 43.37
C HIS A 106 54.44 -19.45 42.79
N THR A 107 54.42 -19.59 41.47
CA THR A 107 54.59 -20.87 40.77
C THR A 107 56.05 -21.30 40.69
N TYR A 108 57.01 -20.37 40.61
CA TYR A 108 58.44 -20.67 40.68
C TYR A 108 58.86 -21.32 42.01
N ASN A 109 58.28 -20.85 43.12
CA ASN A 109 58.56 -21.41 44.45
C ASN A 109 57.92 -22.78 44.71
N LYS A 110 56.93 -23.21 43.90
CA LYS A 110 56.25 -24.50 44.06
C LYS A 110 56.58 -25.44 42.90
N GLN A 111 57.52 -26.36 43.14
CA GLN A 111 57.90 -27.49 42.28
C GLN A 111 58.13 -27.17 40.79
N LYS A 112 59.37 -27.38 40.33
CA LYS A 112 59.87 -27.06 38.98
C LYS A 112 58.91 -27.41 37.81
N TYR A 113 58.13 -28.49 37.91
CA TYR A 113 57.20 -28.93 36.86
C TYR A 113 56.00 -28.01 36.60
N LEU A 114 55.43 -27.36 37.62
CA LEU A 114 54.24 -26.51 37.47
C LEU A 114 54.56 -25.23 36.66
N PHE A 115 55.76 -24.68 36.87
CA PHE A 115 56.26 -23.53 36.13
C PHE A 115 56.40 -23.83 34.62
N TYR A 116 56.98 -24.98 34.26
CA TYR A 116 57.12 -25.38 32.85
C TYR A 116 55.77 -25.60 32.15
N MET A 117 54.76 -26.13 32.86
CA MET A 117 53.42 -26.30 32.29
C MET A 117 52.74 -24.96 31.99
N VAL A 118 52.78 -24.01 32.94
CA VAL A 118 52.22 -22.66 32.74
C VAL A 118 52.86 -21.99 31.53
N PHE A 119 54.19 -22.00 31.47
CA PHE A 119 54.95 -21.37 30.39
C PHE A 119 54.63 -22.00 29.01
N PHE A 120 54.44 -23.32 28.96
CA PHE A 120 54.01 -24.02 27.76
C PHE A 120 52.62 -23.56 27.27
N PHE A 121 51.65 -23.42 28.18
CA PHE A 121 50.32 -22.91 27.82
C PHE A 121 50.33 -21.45 27.36
N GLU A 122 51.17 -20.60 27.95
CA GLU A 122 51.35 -19.22 27.51
C GLU A 122 51.92 -19.14 26.09
N ILE A 123 52.93 -19.97 25.77
CA ILE A 123 53.47 -20.07 24.42
C ILE A 123 52.39 -20.54 23.44
N LEU A 124 51.60 -21.55 23.78
CA LEU A 124 50.49 -22.02 22.95
C LEU A 124 49.43 -20.94 22.73
N ALA A 125 49.08 -20.19 23.77
CA ALA A 125 48.14 -19.08 23.66
C ALA A 125 48.71 -17.96 22.77
N GLY A 126 49.98 -17.61 22.94
CA GLY A 126 50.68 -16.64 22.10
C GLY A 126 50.72 -17.07 20.64
N LEU A 127 51.09 -18.32 20.36
CA LEU A 127 51.05 -18.90 19.01
C LEU A 127 49.63 -18.90 18.43
N GLY A 128 48.62 -19.21 19.25
CA GLY A 128 47.22 -19.17 18.85
C GLY A 128 46.76 -17.76 18.44
N ILE A 129 47.16 -16.74 19.19
CA ILE A 129 46.87 -15.33 18.87
C ILE A 129 47.59 -14.91 17.58
N VAL A 130 48.88 -15.26 17.44
CA VAL A 130 49.66 -14.97 16.21
C VAL A 130 49.03 -15.66 15.00
N TRP A 131 48.62 -16.92 15.14
CA TRP A 131 47.92 -17.66 14.10
C TRP A 131 46.58 -17.02 13.72
N LEU A 132 45.78 -16.58 14.70
CA LEU A 132 44.52 -15.89 14.48
C LEU A 132 44.73 -14.56 13.75
N LEU A 133 45.70 -13.75 14.19
CA LEU A 133 46.07 -12.50 13.53
C LEU A 133 46.55 -12.76 12.09
N PHE A 134 47.36 -13.80 11.88
CA PHE A 134 47.78 -14.22 10.55
C PHE A 134 46.58 -14.58 9.66
N LEU A 135 45.58 -15.30 10.18
CA LEU A 135 44.36 -15.62 9.43
C LEU A 135 43.53 -14.38 9.04
N LEU A 136 43.49 -13.35 9.88
CA LEU A 136 42.80 -12.08 9.65
C LEU A 136 43.52 -11.19 8.62
N ILE A 137 44.85 -11.26 8.59
CA ILE A 137 45.72 -10.49 7.66
C ILE A 137 45.73 -11.10 6.26
N LEU A 138 45.44 -12.40 6.12
CA LEU A 138 45.47 -13.03 4.80
C LEU A 138 44.41 -12.43 3.85
N PRO A 139 44.78 -12.13 2.59
CA PRO A 139 43.93 -11.41 1.65
C PRO A 139 42.62 -12.15 1.40
N SER A 140 41.51 -11.41 1.36
CA SER A 140 40.17 -11.92 1.07
C SER A 140 39.44 -10.96 0.13
N ALA A 141 38.49 -11.49 -0.64
CA ALA A 141 37.72 -10.70 -1.59
C ALA A 141 36.24 -11.09 -1.55
N SER A 142 35.37 -10.08 -1.61
CA SER A 142 33.93 -10.24 -1.81
C SER A 142 33.55 -9.61 -3.14
N ILE A 143 32.95 -10.39 -4.02
CA ILE A 143 32.51 -9.95 -5.34
C ILE A 143 31.00 -10.04 -5.38
N THR A 144 30.35 -8.91 -5.62
CA THR A 144 28.91 -8.81 -5.76
C THR A 144 28.57 -8.67 -7.24
N LEU A 145 27.86 -9.66 -7.77
CA LEU A 145 27.41 -9.72 -9.16
C LEU A 145 25.98 -9.16 -9.23
N LYS A 146 25.75 -8.18 -10.08
CA LYS A 146 24.39 -7.74 -10.41
C LYS A 146 23.89 -8.50 -11.63
N VAL A 147 22.71 -9.09 -11.53
CA VAL A 147 22.12 -9.86 -12.63
C VAL A 147 21.79 -8.95 -13.82
N SER A 148 22.00 -9.46 -15.04
CA SER A 148 21.54 -8.83 -16.26
C SER A 148 20.04 -9.05 -16.45
N GLN A 149 19.32 -7.97 -16.70
CA GLN A 149 17.87 -7.98 -16.77
C GLN A 149 17.42 -7.72 -18.21
N GLN A 150 16.46 -8.51 -18.69
CA GLN A 150 15.88 -8.38 -20.02
C GLN A 150 14.36 -8.39 -19.94
N THR A 151 13.73 -7.61 -20.81
CA THR A 151 12.27 -7.58 -20.94
C THR A 151 11.82 -8.52 -22.05
N GLU A 152 10.84 -9.37 -21.78
CA GLU A 152 10.22 -10.25 -22.78
C GLU A 152 8.70 -10.06 -22.78
N ASN A 153 8.09 -10.03 -23.97
CA ASN A 153 6.65 -10.05 -24.11
C ASN A 153 6.18 -11.51 -24.19
N ILE A 154 5.48 -11.96 -23.15
CA ILE A 154 4.90 -13.31 -23.13
C ILE A 154 3.45 -13.23 -23.59
N ILE A 155 3.07 -14.15 -24.46
CA ILE A 155 1.68 -14.46 -24.78
C ILE A 155 1.48 -15.95 -24.49
N TYR A 156 0.62 -16.26 -23.54
CA TYR A 156 0.33 -17.65 -23.17
C TYR A 156 -1.16 -17.88 -22.93
N ASN A 157 -1.63 -19.06 -23.30
CA ASN A 157 -3.02 -19.46 -23.14
C ASN A 157 -3.26 -19.97 -21.72
N PHE A 158 -3.49 -19.05 -20.78
CA PHE A 158 -3.86 -19.41 -19.41
C PHE A 158 -5.30 -19.87 -19.35
N ARG A 159 -5.53 -20.81 -18.43
CA ARG A 159 -6.87 -21.20 -18.02
C ARG A 159 -7.34 -20.35 -16.85
N TYR A 160 -8.58 -19.93 -16.90
CA TYR A 160 -9.24 -19.20 -15.84
C TYR A 160 -10.33 -20.07 -15.20
N TYR A 161 -10.32 -20.16 -13.87
CA TYR A 161 -11.26 -21.00 -13.11
C TYR A 161 -11.77 -20.28 -11.85
N PRO A 162 -12.96 -20.61 -11.32
CA PRO A 162 -13.46 -20.00 -10.09
C PRO A 162 -12.54 -20.31 -8.90
N ALA A 163 -12.14 -19.30 -8.14
CA ALA A 163 -11.35 -19.49 -6.92
C ALA A 163 -12.06 -20.35 -5.86
N SER A 164 -13.40 -20.40 -5.88
CA SER A 164 -14.20 -21.23 -4.99
C SER A 164 -14.16 -22.72 -5.32
N ASP A 165 -13.63 -23.11 -6.48
CA ASP A 165 -13.65 -24.48 -6.97
C ASP A 165 -12.23 -25.00 -7.23
N GLN A 166 -11.77 -25.85 -6.32
CA GLN A 166 -10.46 -26.48 -6.39
C GLN A 166 -10.43 -27.73 -7.28
N GLN A 167 -11.58 -28.22 -7.77
CA GLN A 167 -11.64 -29.42 -8.61
C GLN A 167 -10.86 -29.24 -9.93
N TYR A 168 -10.58 -28.00 -10.32
CA TYR A 168 -9.80 -27.66 -11.51
C TYR A 168 -8.29 -27.58 -11.28
N LEU A 169 -7.82 -27.69 -10.03
CA LEU A 169 -6.41 -27.81 -9.69
C LEU A 169 -5.91 -29.22 -10.04
N GLY A 170 -5.15 -29.36 -11.12
CA GLY A 170 -4.41 -30.59 -11.43
C GLY A 170 -4.90 -31.40 -12.64
N ALA A 171 -5.96 -30.97 -13.34
CA ALA A 171 -6.52 -31.79 -14.41
C ALA A 171 -5.77 -31.73 -15.76
N ILE A 172 -4.98 -30.68 -16.08
CA ILE A 172 -4.50 -30.47 -17.48
C ILE A 172 -3.09 -29.84 -17.53
N LYS A 173 -2.31 -30.14 -18.58
CA LYS A 173 -0.96 -29.64 -18.93
C LYS A 173 -0.76 -28.09 -18.96
N GLN A 174 -1.79 -27.29 -18.69
CA GLN A 174 -1.79 -25.83 -18.87
C GLN A 174 -1.81 -25.10 -17.52
N LEU A 175 -1.12 -23.98 -17.45
CA LEU A 175 -1.13 -23.12 -16.26
C LEU A 175 -2.48 -22.42 -16.09
N SER A 176 -2.87 -22.23 -14.83
CA SER A 176 -4.20 -21.77 -14.46
C SER A 176 -4.13 -20.57 -13.53
N ILE A 177 -5.07 -19.63 -13.68
CA ILE A 177 -5.24 -18.41 -12.88
C ILE A 177 -6.66 -18.43 -12.29
N PRO A 178 -6.83 -18.36 -10.96
CA PRO A 178 -8.16 -18.24 -10.37
C PRO A 178 -8.78 -16.88 -10.66
N TYR A 179 -10.11 -16.86 -10.85
CA TYR A 179 -10.91 -15.65 -10.89
C TYR A 179 -11.92 -15.62 -9.73
N TYR A 180 -12.39 -14.41 -9.43
CA TYR A 180 -13.33 -14.10 -8.38
C TYR A 180 -14.55 -13.38 -8.98
N THR A 181 -15.67 -13.38 -8.25
CA THR A 181 -16.91 -12.71 -8.66
C THR A 181 -17.07 -11.40 -7.91
N GLY A 182 -17.25 -10.30 -8.62
CA GLY A 182 -17.61 -8.99 -8.09
C GLY A 182 -19.05 -8.64 -8.40
N LYS A 183 -19.64 -7.76 -7.58
CA LYS A 183 -20.97 -7.20 -7.80
C LYS A 183 -20.93 -5.69 -7.58
N VAL A 184 -21.53 -4.94 -8.51
CA VAL A 184 -21.72 -3.49 -8.42
C VAL A 184 -23.21 -3.20 -8.61
N ASP A 185 -23.79 -2.42 -7.70
CA ASP A 185 -25.13 -1.87 -7.84
C ASP A 185 -25.01 -0.42 -8.31
N TYR A 186 -25.76 -0.04 -9.35
CA TYR A 186 -25.68 1.26 -10.00
C TYR A 186 -27.06 1.83 -10.31
N GLU A 187 -27.22 3.15 -10.12
CA GLU A 187 -28.43 3.89 -10.46
C GLU A 187 -28.19 4.70 -11.74
N TYR A 188 -28.93 4.35 -12.80
CA TYR A 188 -28.87 5.02 -14.09
C TYR A 188 -30.07 5.93 -14.27
N THR A 189 -29.85 7.19 -14.67
CA THR A 189 -30.95 8.13 -14.94
C THR A 189 -30.84 8.72 -16.35
N LEU A 190 -31.98 8.86 -17.03
CA LEU A 190 -32.06 9.43 -18.37
C LEU A 190 -33.33 10.29 -18.49
N SER A 191 -33.28 11.35 -19.31
CA SER A 191 -34.46 12.18 -19.61
C SER A 191 -34.63 12.36 -21.12
N ILE A 192 -35.88 12.38 -21.59
CA ILE A 192 -36.25 12.66 -22.99
C ILE A 192 -37.37 13.72 -23.05
N SER A 193 -37.48 14.43 -24.17
CA SER A 193 -38.62 15.31 -24.45
C SER A 193 -39.82 14.52 -24.95
N THR A 194 -41.04 14.94 -24.60
CA THR A 194 -42.29 14.33 -25.09
C THR A 194 -42.56 14.70 -26.55
N GLU A 195 -42.98 13.75 -27.40
CA GLU A 195 -43.25 14.02 -28.83
C GLU A 195 -44.43 14.99 -29.06
N ASN A 196 -45.47 14.96 -28.22
CA ASN A 196 -46.73 15.69 -28.43
C ASN A 196 -46.80 17.03 -27.70
N ILE A 197 -46.05 18.03 -28.17
CA ILE A 197 -46.11 19.40 -27.62
C ILE A 197 -47.18 20.21 -28.38
N LYS A 198 -48.30 20.53 -27.73
CA LYS A 198 -49.28 21.51 -28.23
C LYS A 198 -49.03 22.87 -27.60
N HIS A 199 -48.83 23.90 -28.41
CA HIS A 199 -48.71 25.28 -27.91
C HIS A 199 -50.10 25.90 -27.76
N ILE A 200 -50.50 26.23 -26.52
CA ILE A 200 -51.71 27.00 -26.26
C ILE A 200 -51.29 28.48 -26.20
N ILE A 201 -51.89 29.29 -27.06
CA ILE A 201 -51.56 30.70 -27.23
C ILE A 201 -52.73 31.55 -26.72
N ASN A 202 -52.43 32.46 -25.81
CA ASN A 202 -53.36 33.53 -25.48
C ASN A 202 -52.98 34.77 -26.31
N PRO A 203 -53.87 35.25 -27.20
CA PRO A 203 -53.55 36.40 -28.04
C PRO A 203 -53.48 37.68 -27.19
N SER A 204 -52.44 38.48 -27.43
CA SER A 204 -52.37 39.83 -26.85
C SER A 204 -53.49 40.72 -27.42
N ALA A 205 -53.92 41.70 -26.65
CA ALA A 205 -54.90 42.69 -27.09
C ALA A 205 -54.52 44.08 -26.61
N GLY A 206 -54.95 45.09 -27.36
CA GLY A 206 -54.75 46.49 -27.01
C GLY A 206 -55.55 47.43 -27.90
N ASN A 207 -55.70 48.67 -27.43
CA ASN A 207 -56.37 49.71 -28.19
C ASN A 207 -55.38 50.45 -29.11
N VAL A 208 -55.79 50.68 -30.34
CA VAL A 208 -55.08 51.50 -31.32
C VAL A 208 -55.91 52.70 -31.72
N LYS A 209 -55.25 53.76 -32.15
CA LYS A 209 -55.85 54.89 -32.83
C LYS A 209 -55.50 54.81 -34.31
N ILE A 210 -56.51 54.80 -35.17
CA ILE A 210 -56.37 54.75 -36.62
C ILE A 210 -56.53 56.15 -37.16
N TYR A 211 -55.60 56.56 -38.02
CA TYR A 211 -55.55 57.86 -38.65
C TYR A 211 -55.84 57.71 -40.15
N ASN A 212 -56.70 58.55 -40.71
CA ASN A 212 -56.97 58.60 -42.15
C ASN A 212 -56.82 60.03 -42.68
N LYS A 213 -55.89 60.22 -43.63
CA LYS A 213 -55.66 61.48 -44.35
C LYS A 213 -56.33 61.55 -45.72
N THR A 214 -56.98 60.48 -46.15
CA THR A 214 -57.65 60.41 -47.46
C THR A 214 -59.01 61.11 -47.39
N PRO A 215 -59.50 61.71 -48.49
CA PRO A 215 -60.82 62.34 -48.53
C PRO A 215 -61.97 61.30 -48.57
N ASN A 216 -61.66 60.01 -48.56
CA ASN A 216 -62.62 58.92 -48.68
C ASN A 216 -62.84 58.22 -47.33
N GLU A 217 -64.09 57.82 -47.09
CA GLU A 217 -64.43 56.92 -46.00
C GLU A 217 -63.88 55.52 -46.29
N LEU A 218 -63.27 54.88 -45.29
CA LEU A 218 -62.73 53.52 -45.43
C LEU A 218 -63.51 52.55 -44.55
N LYS A 219 -64.18 51.58 -45.19
CA LYS A 219 -64.90 50.50 -44.52
C LYS A 219 -64.03 49.26 -44.49
N LEU A 220 -63.59 48.87 -43.31
CA LEU A 220 -62.84 47.63 -43.10
C LEU A 220 -63.79 46.55 -42.56
N VAL A 221 -63.67 45.36 -43.11
CA VAL A 221 -64.41 44.19 -42.64
C VAL A 221 -63.81 43.65 -41.33
N SER A 222 -64.54 42.77 -40.64
CA SER A 222 -63.99 41.99 -39.54
C SER A 222 -62.77 41.18 -40.00
N ASN A 223 -61.82 40.91 -39.11
CA ASN A 223 -60.55 40.25 -39.37
C ASN A 223 -59.62 40.98 -40.35
N THR A 224 -59.76 42.31 -40.44
CA THR A 224 -58.78 43.12 -41.19
C THR A 224 -57.43 43.09 -40.48
N ARG A 225 -56.36 42.89 -41.25
CA ARG A 225 -54.99 42.69 -40.75
C ARG A 225 -54.26 44.02 -40.57
N PHE A 226 -53.72 44.23 -39.39
CA PHE A 226 -52.84 45.32 -39.01
C PHE A 226 -51.46 44.74 -38.74
N VAL A 227 -50.43 45.27 -39.38
CA VAL A 227 -49.09 44.68 -39.38
C VAL A 227 -48.07 45.67 -38.87
N THR A 228 -47.23 45.26 -37.92
CA THR A 228 -46.11 46.08 -37.42
C THR A 228 -44.93 46.04 -38.39
N ALA A 229 -43.95 46.93 -38.21
CA ALA A 229 -42.70 46.86 -38.98
C ALA A 229 -42.00 45.49 -38.86
N ASP A 230 -42.12 44.84 -37.71
CA ASP A 230 -41.54 43.51 -37.45
C ASP A 230 -42.39 42.33 -37.96
N GLY A 231 -43.45 42.58 -38.73
CA GLY A 231 -44.29 41.55 -39.33
C GLY A 231 -45.35 40.93 -38.41
N LEU A 232 -45.53 41.43 -37.18
CA LEU A 232 -46.55 40.93 -36.25
C LEU A 232 -47.94 41.34 -36.75
N THR A 233 -48.86 40.37 -36.81
CA THR A 233 -50.21 40.56 -37.35
C THR A 233 -51.25 40.66 -36.24
N PHE A 234 -52.10 41.68 -36.32
CA PHE A 234 -53.23 41.94 -35.44
C PHE A 234 -54.52 42.06 -36.23
N LEU A 235 -55.64 41.65 -35.65
CA LEU A 235 -56.94 41.53 -36.31
C LEU A 235 -58.00 42.35 -35.58
N THR A 236 -58.92 42.95 -36.35
CA THR A 236 -60.19 43.46 -35.83
C THR A 236 -61.19 42.33 -35.64
N ARG A 237 -62.04 42.39 -34.61
CA ARG A 237 -63.15 41.43 -34.44
C ARG A 237 -64.43 41.85 -35.15
N GLU A 238 -64.64 43.15 -35.23
CA GLU A 238 -65.84 43.76 -35.80
C GLU A 238 -65.46 44.60 -37.03
N PRO A 239 -66.39 44.80 -37.97
CA PRO A 239 -66.19 45.74 -39.06
C PRO A 239 -66.04 47.16 -38.50
N ILE A 240 -65.11 47.93 -39.06
CA ILE A 240 -64.86 49.31 -38.63
C ILE A 240 -65.01 50.26 -39.81
N VAL A 241 -65.54 51.44 -39.54
CA VAL A 241 -65.74 52.49 -40.53
C VAL A 241 -64.92 53.69 -40.12
N ILE A 242 -63.88 54.01 -40.90
CA ILE A 242 -62.96 55.10 -40.64
C ILE A 242 -63.43 56.32 -41.44
N PRO A 243 -63.78 57.44 -40.78
CA PRO A 243 -64.27 58.62 -41.46
C PRO A 243 -63.22 59.25 -42.40
N PRO A 244 -63.63 60.01 -43.44
CA PRO A 244 -62.71 60.74 -44.31
C PRO A 244 -62.05 61.92 -43.58
N ALA A 245 -60.92 62.40 -44.10
CA ALA A 245 -60.31 63.65 -43.68
C ALA A 245 -61.17 64.87 -44.10
N ILE A 246 -61.41 65.81 -43.18
CA ILE A 246 -62.21 67.02 -43.43
C ILE A 246 -61.26 68.22 -43.46
N ASN A 247 -61.32 69.04 -44.53
CA ASN A 247 -60.53 70.28 -44.67
C ASN A 247 -59.02 70.12 -44.39
N GLY A 248 -58.42 69.01 -44.83
CA GLY A 248 -56.99 68.72 -44.62
C GLY A 248 -56.62 68.27 -43.20
N SER A 249 -57.58 68.15 -42.28
CA SER A 249 -57.38 67.60 -40.93
C SER A 249 -57.50 66.07 -40.94
N THR A 250 -56.60 65.39 -40.21
CA THR A 250 -56.57 63.92 -40.15
C THR A 250 -57.72 63.42 -39.30
N SER A 251 -58.48 62.44 -39.78
CA SER A 251 -59.55 61.82 -38.98
C SER A 251 -58.98 60.73 -38.08
N GLU A 252 -59.56 60.54 -36.89
CA GLU A 252 -59.09 59.59 -35.88
C GLU A 252 -60.21 58.65 -35.43
N LEU A 253 -59.91 57.35 -35.31
CA LEU A 253 -60.83 56.33 -34.76
C LEU A 253 -60.11 55.42 -33.78
N LYS A 254 -60.70 55.18 -32.60
CA LYS A 254 -60.16 54.23 -31.62
C LYS A 254 -60.76 52.84 -31.83
N VAL A 255 -59.91 51.82 -31.98
CA VAL A 255 -60.32 50.43 -32.22
C VAL A 255 -59.48 49.48 -31.37
N LYS A 256 -60.09 48.38 -30.93
CA LYS A 256 -59.38 47.31 -30.21
C LYS A 256 -58.91 46.23 -31.17
N LEU A 257 -57.63 45.88 -31.12
CA LEU A 257 -57.03 44.82 -31.93
C LEU A 257 -56.61 43.63 -31.07
N TYR A 258 -56.55 42.46 -31.71
CA TYR A 258 -56.12 41.20 -31.10
C TYR A 258 -55.01 40.57 -31.95
N ALA A 259 -53.94 40.09 -31.34
CA ALA A 259 -52.89 39.38 -32.08
C ALA A 259 -53.45 38.13 -32.76
N ALA A 260 -53.00 37.90 -33.99
CA ALA A 260 -53.21 36.63 -34.67
C ALA A 260 -52.37 35.52 -34.01
N GLU A 261 -52.66 34.27 -34.37
CA GLU A 261 -51.89 33.12 -33.90
C GLU A 261 -50.46 33.10 -34.48
N TYR A 262 -50.36 33.45 -35.77
CA TYR A 262 -49.12 33.47 -36.55
C TYR A 262 -48.84 34.87 -37.12
N ASP A 263 -47.56 35.20 -37.26
CA ASP A 263 -47.10 36.40 -37.96
C ASP A 263 -47.02 36.19 -39.48
N GLU A 264 -46.56 37.21 -40.22
CA GLU A 264 -46.45 37.10 -41.68
C GLU A 264 -45.47 36.04 -42.18
N SER A 265 -44.56 35.57 -41.32
CA SER A 265 -43.57 34.53 -41.60
C SER A 265 -43.95 33.17 -41.00
N GLU A 266 -45.22 32.98 -40.66
CA GLU A 266 -45.77 31.75 -40.05
C GLU A 266 -45.14 31.38 -38.69
N ASN A 267 -44.48 32.32 -38.01
CA ASN A 267 -43.99 32.10 -36.66
C ASN A 267 -45.09 32.42 -35.65
N ILE A 268 -45.14 31.66 -34.56
CA ILE A 268 -46.09 31.90 -33.48
C ILE A 268 -45.82 33.26 -32.83
N ILE A 269 -46.88 34.07 -32.67
CA ILE A 269 -46.78 35.40 -32.05
C ILE A 269 -46.68 35.27 -30.53
N GLY A 270 -47.68 34.69 -29.85
CA GLY A 270 -47.68 34.50 -28.39
C GLY A 270 -47.21 35.73 -27.60
N VAL A 271 -46.11 35.60 -26.85
CA VAL A 271 -45.51 36.68 -26.04
C VAL A 271 -45.02 37.85 -26.91
N ARG A 272 -44.59 37.58 -28.15
CA ARG A 272 -44.12 38.62 -29.10
C ARG A 272 -45.24 39.59 -29.47
N GLY A 273 -46.51 39.21 -29.27
CA GLY A 273 -47.66 40.08 -29.53
C GLY A 273 -47.81 41.22 -28.52
N ASN A 274 -47.07 41.23 -27.41
CA ASN A 274 -47.08 42.33 -26.43
C ASN A 274 -46.21 43.49 -26.95
N ILE A 275 -46.75 44.27 -27.88
CA ILE A 275 -46.09 45.45 -28.46
C ILE A 275 -46.20 46.68 -27.54
N PRO A 276 -45.20 47.57 -27.53
CA PRO A 276 -45.25 48.79 -26.73
C PRO A 276 -46.25 49.82 -27.28
N ALA A 277 -46.63 50.77 -26.42
CA ALA A 277 -47.36 51.96 -26.86
C ALA A 277 -46.56 52.73 -27.91
N LYS A 278 -47.26 53.46 -28.79
CA LYS A 278 -46.71 54.18 -29.94
C LYS A 278 -46.14 53.30 -31.06
N THR A 279 -46.28 51.99 -30.98
CA THR A 279 -45.98 51.11 -32.13
C THR A 279 -46.92 51.43 -33.27
N GLN A 280 -46.35 51.72 -34.44
CA GLN A 280 -47.10 51.99 -35.67
C GLN A 280 -47.46 50.67 -36.37
N LEU A 281 -48.71 50.57 -36.81
CA LEU A 281 -49.23 49.45 -37.59
C LEU A 281 -49.78 49.95 -38.94
N THR A 282 -49.58 49.15 -39.99
CA THR A 282 -50.13 49.39 -41.31
C THR A 282 -51.28 48.43 -41.58
N ILE A 283 -52.28 48.88 -42.34
CA ILE A 283 -53.44 48.08 -42.69
C ILE A 283 -53.12 47.31 -43.97
N ARG A 284 -53.07 45.98 -43.87
CA ARG A 284 -52.83 45.12 -45.02
C ARG A 284 -54.02 45.17 -45.97
N ASN A 285 -53.76 45.07 -47.26
CA ASN A 285 -54.73 45.18 -48.36
C ASN A 285 -55.31 46.58 -48.61
N VAL A 286 -54.78 47.62 -47.97
CA VAL A 286 -55.09 49.02 -48.28
C VAL A 286 -53.83 49.67 -48.87
N LYS A 287 -53.84 49.93 -50.18
CA LYS A 287 -52.67 50.50 -50.91
C LYS A 287 -52.20 51.81 -50.27
N ASP A 288 -53.16 52.66 -49.87
CA ASP A 288 -52.88 53.96 -49.28
C ASP A 288 -52.28 53.86 -47.87
N SER A 289 -52.53 52.75 -47.16
CA SER A 289 -51.91 52.48 -45.86
C SER A 289 -50.50 51.92 -46.01
N TYR A 290 -50.32 50.96 -46.91
CA TYR A 290 -49.08 50.21 -47.04
C TYR A 290 -48.01 50.95 -47.85
N TYR A 291 -48.38 51.56 -48.98
CA TYR A 291 -47.43 52.19 -49.90
C TYR A 291 -47.42 53.73 -49.79
N LEU A 292 -48.59 54.36 -49.58
CA LEU A 292 -48.68 55.82 -49.52
C LEU A 292 -48.61 56.38 -48.09
N LYS A 293 -48.71 55.52 -47.06
CA LYS A 293 -48.72 55.88 -45.62
C LYS A 293 -49.71 56.98 -45.25
N GLN A 294 -50.80 57.11 -46.02
CA GLN A 294 -51.88 58.07 -45.77
C GLN A 294 -52.87 57.58 -44.70
N ILE A 295 -52.83 56.28 -44.39
CA ILE A 295 -53.65 55.63 -43.37
C ILE A 295 -52.75 54.76 -42.51
N TRP A 296 -52.75 54.94 -41.19
CA TRP A 296 -51.96 54.10 -40.29
C TRP A 296 -52.66 53.97 -38.94
N ALA A 297 -52.27 52.99 -38.16
CA ALA A 297 -52.71 52.84 -36.79
C ALA A 297 -51.52 53.00 -35.84
N GLU A 298 -51.78 53.46 -34.62
CA GLU A 298 -50.78 53.61 -33.57
C GLU A 298 -51.33 53.04 -32.26
N ALA A 299 -50.54 52.20 -31.59
CA ALA A 299 -50.91 51.65 -30.29
C ALA A 299 -51.00 52.77 -29.23
N ILE A 300 -52.16 52.89 -28.57
CA ILE A 300 -52.37 53.90 -27.52
C ILE A 300 -51.69 53.48 -26.22
N GLU A 301 -51.67 52.17 -25.96
CA GLU A 301 -51.16 51.54 -24.75
C GLU A 301 -50.35 50.29 -25.10
N ASN A 302 -49.58 49.79 -24.14
CA ASN A 302 -48.88 48.52 -24.30
C ASN A 302 -49.90 47.40 -24.48
N PHE A 303 -49.72 46.57 -25.50
CA PHE A 303 -50.53 45.37 -25.66
C PHE A 303 -50.16 44.37 -24.57
N THR A 304 -51.17 43.74 -23.98
CA THR A 304 -50.99 42.79 -22.89
C THR A 304 -51.82 41.53 -23.12
N GLY A 305 -51.51 40.46 -22.38
CA GLY A 305 -52.20 39.18 -22.47
C GLY A 305 -51.57 38.14 -23.41
N GLY A 306 -50.54 38.53 -24.18
CA GLY A 306 -49.77 37.62 -25.01
C GLY A 306 -48.98 36.61 -24.17
N ALA A 307 -49.36 35.34 -24.21
CA ALA A 307 -48.67 34.26 -23.50
C ALA A 307 -48.66 32.98 -24.34
N MET A 308 -47.60 32.19 -24.19
CA MET A 308 -47.48 30.86 -24.79
C MET A 308 -47.28 29.83 -23.69
N LYS A 309 -48.13 28.80 -23.67
CA LYS A 309 -47.97 27.66 -22.78
C LYS A 309 -47.80 26.40 -23.62
N SER A 310 -46.59 25.85 -23.62
CA SER A 310 -46.29 24.56 -24.26
C SER A 310 -46.85 23.43 -23.39
N LEU A 311 -47.75 22.64 -23.95
CA LEU A 311 -48.37 21.51 -23.29
C LEU A 311 -47.89 20.23 -23.96
N GLY A 312 -46.86 19.60 -23.40
CA GLY A 312 -46.51 18.22 -23.71
C GLY A 312 -47.49 17.27 -23.05
N MET A 313 -47.89 16.19 -23.71
CA MET A 313 -48.67 15.11 -23.11
C MET A 313 -47.87 13.82 -23.20
N VAL A 314 -47.65 13.16 -22.06
CA VAL A 314 -46.96 11.88 -21.99
C VAL A 314 -47.79 10.81 -22.70
N SER A 315 -47.23 10.20 -23.74
CA SER A 315 -47.81 9.04 -24.41
C SER A 315 -47.16 7.72 -23.94
N GLU A 316 -47.83 6.59 -24.17
CA GLU A 316 -47.25 5.28 -23.86
C GLU A 316 -46.00 5.00 -24.71
N LYS A 317 -46.00 5.46 -25.96
CA LYS A 317 -44.84 5.38 -26.87
C LYS A 317 -43.61 6.10 -26.30
N ASP A 318 -43.78 7.25 -25.65
CA ASP A 318 -42.68 7.97 -25.01
C ASP A 318 -42.08 7.16 -23.85
N ARG A 319 -42.92 6.50 -23.04
CA ARG A 319 -42.49 5.64 -21.92
C ARG A 319 -41.74 4.41 -22.42
N GLU A 320 -42.26 3.74 -23.45
CA GLU A 320 -41.59 2.58 -24.08
C GLU A 320 -40.25 2.97 -24.70
N LEU A 321 -40.20 4.11 -25.40
CA LEU A 321 -38.97 4.63 -26.01
C LEU A 321 -37.92 4.94 -24.95
N LEU A 322 -38.31 5.60 -23.85
CA LEU A 322 -37.41 5.89 -22.74
C LEU A 322 -36.91 4.62 -22.07
N ALA A 323 -37.80 3.66 -21.79
CA ALA A 323 -37.42 2.38 -21.21
C ALA A 323 -36.40 1.63 -22.08
N LYS A 324 -36.61 1.61 -23.39
CA LYS A 324 -35.68 1.00 -24.35
C LYS A 324 -34.34 1.73 -24.35
N LYS A 325 -34.33 3.07 -24.45
CA LYS A 325 -33.10 3.87 -24.43
C LYS A 325 -32.28 3.66 -23.16
N ILE A 326 -32.94 3.58 -21.99
CA ILE A 326 -32.25 3.29 -20.73
C ILE A 326 -31.58 1.91 -20.77
N LYS A 327 -32.30 0.88 -21.22
CA LYS A 327 -31.73 -0.47 -21.34
C LYS A 327 -30.52 -0.49 -22.28
N ASP A 328 -30.68 0.07 -23.48
CA ASP A 328 -29.62 0.11 -24.50
C ASP A 328 -28.38 0.87 -23.98
N ALA A 329 -28.59 2.00 -23.30
CA ALA A 329 -27.50 2.78 -22.71
C ALA A 329 -26.78 2.02 -21.58
N VAL A 330 -27.53 1.36 -20.70
CA VAL A 330 -26.96 0.52 -19.63
C VAL A 330 -26.09 -0.60 -20.22
N TYR A 331 -26.55 -1.29 -21.26
CA TYR A 331 -25.76 -2.34 -21.91
C TYR A 331 -24.51 -1.79 -22.60
N LYS A 332 -24.60 -0.62 -23.24
CA LYS A 332 -23.46 0.05 -23.88
C LYS A 332 -22.41 0.53 -22.87
N ASP A 333 -22.85 1.03 -21.72
CA ASP A 333 -21.97 1.66 -20.72
C ASP A 333 -21.48 0.69 -19.63
N LYS A 334 -21.97 -0.56 -19.59
CA LYS A 334 -21.71 -1.51 -18.50
C LYS A 334 -20.22 -1.71 -18.19
N LEU A 335 -19.35 -1.76 -19.21
CA LEU A 335 -17.89 -1.92 -19.04
C LEU A 335 -17.28 -0.73 -18.31
N ASN A 336 -17.68 0.49 -18.70
CA ASN A 336 -17.20 1.73 -18.09
C ASN A 336 -17.72 1.87 -16.65
N ILE A 337 -18.98 1.52 -16.41
CA ILE A 337 -19.59 1.56 -15.07
C ILE A 337 -18.85 0.61 -14.13
N VAL A 338 -18.67 -0.66 -14.52
CA VAL A 338 -17.97 -1.64 -13.68
C VAL A 338 -16.54 -1.20 -13.37
N THR A 339 -15.81 -0.70 -14.38
CA THR A 339 -14.41 -0.25 -14.20
C THR A 339 -14.30 0.95 -13.24
N ARG A 340 -15.28 1.86 -13.26
CA ARG A 340 -15.28 3.06 -12.43
C ARG A 340 -15.71 2.77 -10.99
N GLU A 341 -16.76 1.98 -10.82
CA GLU A 341 -17.37 1.75 -9.50
C GLU A 341 -16.66 0.64 -8.71
N PHE A 342 -16.04 -0.33 -9.38
CA PHE A 342 -15.30 -1.39 -8.69
C PHE A 342 -13.87 -0.94 -8.35
N SER A 343 -13.66 -0.60 -7.08
CA SER A 343 -12.35 -0.25 -6.55
C SER A 343 -11.90 -1.27 -5.50
N GLN A 344 -11.16 -2.28 -5.95
CA GLN A 344 -10.47 -3.21 -5.05
C GLN A 344 -8.98 -3.18 -5.34
N LYS A 345 -8.17 -3.02 -4.28
CA LYS A 345 -6.70 -2.99 -4.40
C LYS A 345 -6.21 -4.29 -5.02
N ASN A 346 -5.32 -4.18 -6.00
CA ASN A 346 -4.70 -5.29 -6.73
C ASN A 346 -5.72 -6.21 -7.44
N ALA A 347 -6.93 -5.72 -7.74
CA ALA A 347 -7.91 -6.46 -8.52
C ALA A 347 -7.99 -5.92 -9.95
N MET A 348 -8.12 -6.82 -10.92
CA MET A 348 -8.27 -6.49 -12.34
C MET A 348 -9.56 -7.10 -12.87
N VAL A 349 -10.48 -6.28 -13.35
CA VAL A 349 -11.75 -6.74 -13.91
C VAL A 349 -11.50 -7.41 -15.28
N LEU A 350 -12.16 -8.53 -15.52
CA LEU A 350 -12.20 -9.16 -16.84
C LEU A 350 -13.22 -8.42 -17.71
N LEU A 351 -12.73 -7.46 -18.51
CA LEU A 351 -13.52 -6.56 -19.35
C LEU A 351 -14.05 -7.22 -20.64
N PHE A 352 -14.61 -8.42 -20.53
CA PHE A 352 -15.30 -9.08 -21.63
C PHE A 352 -16.80 -8.91 -21.48
N ASP A 353 -17.46 -8.39 -22.51
CA ASP A 353 -18.91 -8.16 -22.53
C ASP A 353 -19.73 -9.37 -22.04
N PRO A 354 -19.45 -10.63 -22.48
CA PRO A 354 -20.21 -11.81 -22.04
C PRO A 354 -19.98 -12.20 -20.57
N LEU A 355 -18.90 -11.73 -19.93
CA LEU A 355 -18.59 -12.04 -18.54
C LEU A 355 -19.25 -11.08 -17.55
N ILE A 356 -19.81 -9.97 -18.03
CA ILE A 356 -20.52 -8.99 -17.21
C ILE A 356 -22.02 -9.23 -17.37
N LYS A 357 -22.62 -9.88 -16.38
CA LYS A 357 -24.06 -10.12 -16.33
C LYS A 357 -24.76 -8.89 -15.78
N THR A 358 -25.78 -8.44 -16.49
CA THR A 358 -26.59 -7.27 -16.13
C THR A 358 -27.95 -7.73 -15.64
N LYS A 359 -28.36 -7.29 -14.45
CA LYS A 359 -29.68 -7.54 -13.88
C LYS A 359 -30.38 -6.21 -13.59
N PHE A 360 -31.54 -5.99 -14.21
CA PHE A 360 -32.40 -4.86 -13.88
C PHE A 360 -33.25 -5.21 -12.66
N ASN A 361 -33.03 -4.50 -11.55
CA ASN A 361 -33.79 -4.71 -10.32
C ASN A 361 -35.09 -3.90 -10.35
N ALA A 362 -35.03 -2.67 -10.86
CA ALA A 362 -36.17 -1.80 -11.03
C ALA A 362 -35.96 -0.85 -12.22
N LEU A 363 -37.04 -0.50 -12.91
CA LEU A 363 -37.09 0.56 -13.90
C LEU A 363 -38.34 1.37 -13.63
N THR A 364 -38.14 2.65 -13.30
CA THR A 364 -39.20 3.61 -12.99
C THR A 364 -39.13 4.75 -13.98
N ILE A 365 -40.30 5.25 -14.38
CA ILE A 365 -40.43 6.38 -15.28
C ILE A 365 -41.39 7.35 -14.61
N ASP A 366 -40.94 8.59 -14.43
CA ASP A 366 -41.70 9.66 -13.81
C ASP A 366 -42.84 10.07 -14.75
N GLY A 367 -44.04 10.23 -14.21
CA GLY A 367 -45.22 10.68 -14.96
C GLY A 367 -46.10 9.54 -15.48
N ASN A 368 -47.41 9.75 -15.36
CA ASN A 368 -48.45 8.88 -15.88
C ASN A 368 -48.82 9.25 -17.32
N ILE A 369 -49.42 8.29 -18.03
CA ILE A 369 -49.99 8.55 -19.36
C ILE A 369 -51.03 9.68 -19.24
N GLY A 370 -50.91 10.70 -20.07
CA GLY A 370 -51.79 11.88 -20.04
C GLY A 370 -51.28 13.03 -19.18
N ASP A 371 -50.20 12.86 -18.42
CA ASP A 371 -49.60 13.95 -17.64
C ASP A 371 -49.08 15.06 -18.56
N LYS A 372 -49.26 16.29 -18.10
CA LYS A 372 -48.91 17.51 -18.82
C LYS A 372 -47.47 17.93 -18.48
N THR A 373 -46.49 17.30 -19.10
CA THR A 373 -45.06 17.63 -18.94
C THR A 373 -44.35 17.66 -20.30
N THR A 374 -43.32 18.48 -20.42
CA THR A 374 -42.49 18.61 -21.64
C THR A 374 -41.31 17.63 -21.65
N SER A 375 -41.00 17.02 -20.50
CA SER A 375 -39.89 16.06 -20.35
C SER A 375 -40.28 14.90 -19.46
N LEU A 376 -39.81 13.71 -19.83
CA LEU A 376 -40.01 12.46 -19.12
C LEU A 376 -38.65 11.99 -18.58
N ARG A 377 -38.57 11.69 -17.29
CA ARG A 377 -37.36 11.18 -16.64
C ARG A 377 -37.56 9.71 -16.26
N GLY A 378 -36.52 8.92 -16.42
CA GLY A 378 -36.52 7.51 -16.03
C GLY A 378 -35.29 7.17 -15.21
N MET A 379 -35.47 6.23 -14.29
CA MET A 379 -34.45 5.74 -13.37
C MET A 379 -34.45 4.20 -13.40
N ALA A 380 -33.26 3.63 -13.62
CA ALA A 380 -33.02 2.20 -13.57
C ALA A 380 -32.05 1.84 -12.44
N GLN A 381 -32.46 0.90 -11.60
CA GLN A 381 -31.57 0.25 -10.63
C GLN A 381 -31.04 -1.03 -11.24
N VAL A 382 -29.73 -1.10 -11.44
CA VAL A 382 -29.08 -2.20 -12.15
C VAL A 382 -27.98 -2.79 -11.29
N SER A 383 -27.90 -4.12 -11.26
CA SER A 383 -26.77 -4.85 -10.69
C SER A 383 -25.92 -5.45 -11.81
N PHE A 384 -24.61 -5.30 -11.70
CA PHE A 384 -23.62 -5.92 -12.57
C PHE A 384 -22.85 -6.98 -11.79
N ASP A 385 -22.98 -8.25 -12.20
CA ASP A 385 -22.12 -9.33 -11.73
C ASP A 385 -21.01 -9.55 -12.75
N PHE A 386 -19.75 -9.51 -12.32
CA PHE A 386 -18.59 -9.61 -13.21
C PHE A 386 -17.49 -10.47 -12.59
N LEU A 387 -16.51 -10.83 -13.42
CA LEU A 387 -15.35 -11.60 -12.99
C LEU A 387 -14.13 -10.69 -12.87
N TYR A 388 -13.29 -10.94 -11.87
CA TYR A 388 -12.03 -10.21 -11.68
C TYR A 388 -10.91 -11.16 -11.24
N LEU A 389 -9.67 -10.73 -11.45
CA LEU A 389 -8.44 -11.43 -11.06
C LEU A 389 -7.76 -10.66 -9.94
N LYS A 390 -7.00 -11.35 -9.09
CA LYS A 390 -6.04 -10.70 -8.19
C LYS A 390 -4.66 -10.69 -8.85
N TRP A 391 -3.94 -9.60 -8.69
CA TRP A 391 -2.60 -9.44 -9.24
C TRP A 391 -1.63 -10.52 -8.72
N ASP A 392 -1.71 -10.87 -7.44
CA ASP A 392 -0.82 -11.89 -6.84
C ASP A 392 -1.02 -13.28 -7.48
N ASP A 393 -2.25 -13.60 -7.88
CA ASP A 393 -2.57 -14.85 -8.58
C ASP A 393 -2.00 -14.86 -10.01
N VAL A 394 -2.02 -13.71 -10.68
CA VAL A 394 -1.36 -13.51 -11.99
C VAL A 394 0.15 -13.66 -11.86
N VAL A 395 0.76 -12.99 -10.88
CA VAL A 395 2.21 -13.09 -10.59
C VAL A 395 2.62 -14.53 -10.34
N SER A 396 1.84 -15.27 -9.54
CA SER A 396 2.10 -16.67 -9.22
C SER A 396 2.05 -17.58 -10.46
N ALA A 397 1.07 -17.37 -11.34
CA ALA A 397 0.94 -18.14 -12.57
C ALA A 397 2.09 -17.87 -13.55
N PHE A 398 2.49 -16.61 -13.74
CA PHE A 398 3.63 -16.26 -14.59
C PHE A 398 4.98 -16.70 -13.98
N SER A 399 5.14 -16.64 -12.65
CA SER A 399 6.31 -17.20 -11.98
C SER A 399 6.43 -18.70 -12.24
N THR A 400 5.31 -19.41 -12.21
CA THR A 400 5.26 -20.85 -12.54
C THR A 400 5.56 -21.09 -14.02
N TYR A 401 5.04 -20.25 -14.91
CA TYR A 401 5.34 -20.31 -16.36
C TYR A 401 6.83 -20.19 -16.65
N VAL A 402 7.48 -19.16 -16.11
CA VAL A 402 8.91 -18.94 -16.30
C VAL A 402 9.72 -20.11 -15.73
N LYS A 403 9.37 -20.62 -14.54
CA LYS A 403 10.05 -21.77 -13.93
C LYS A 403 9.91 -23.08 -14.71
N GLN A 404 8.81 -23.28 -15.44
CA GLN A 404 8.56 -24.50 -16.23
C GLN A 404 9.20 -24.46 -17.62
N ARG A 405 9.59 -23.27 -18.11
CA ARG A 405 10.26 -23.13 -19.40
C ARG A 405 11.63 -23.83 -19.29
N GLN A 406 11.77 -24.98 -19.97
CA GLN A 406 12.96 -25.85 -19.89
C GLN A 406 14.24 -25.20 -20.42
N SER A 407 14.13 -24.08 -21.16
CA SER A 407 15.27 -23.30 -21.59
C SER A 407 15.66 -22.29 -20.52
N ASP A 408 16.78 -22.59 -19.89
CA ASP A 408 17.64 -21.66 -19.17
C ASP A 408 17.14 -21.21 -17.80
N SER A 409 18.10 -21.24 -16.87
CA SER A 409 18.10 -20.77 -15.50
C SER A 409 17.65 -19.29 -15.46
N ILE A 410 16.36 -19.06 -15.63
CA ILE A 410 15.74 -17.75 -15.70
C ILE A 410 14.79 -17.62 -14.52
N GLN A 411 14.88 -16.49 -13.83
CA GLN A 411 13.97 -16.09 -12.78
C GLN A 411 13.15 -14.89 -13.21
N LEU A 412 11.87 -14.93 -12.84
CA LEU A 412 10.99 -13.78 -12.95
C LEU A 412 11.36 -12.76 -11.86
N ILE A 413 11.74 -11.56 -12.25
CA ILE A 413 12.07 -10.45 -11.32
C ILE A 413 10.81 -9.66 -11.03
N SER A 414 10.11 -9.23 -12.09
CA SER A 414 8.86 -8.47 -11.97
C SER A 414 7.98 -8.60 -13.20
N LEU A 415 6.72 -8.22 -13.05
CA LEU A 415 5.74 -8.09 -14.13
C LEU A 415 5.39 -6.61 -14.28
N ASP A 416 5.21 -6.13 -15.51
CA ASP A 416 4.68 -4.78 -15.75
C ASP A 416 3.13 -4.82 -15.80
N PRO A 417 2.43 -4.27 -14.78
CA PRO A 417 0.97 -4.28 -14.73
C PRO A 417 0.31 -3.53 -15.89
N ASN A 418 0.97 -2.53 -16.46
CA ASN A 418 0.40 -1.70 -17.52
C ASN A 418 0.36 -2.41 -18.87
N THR A 419 1.13 -3.48 -19.01
CA THR A 419 1.22 -4.29 -20.23
C THR A 419 0.33 -5.52 -20.18
N PHE A 420 -0.32 -5.76 -19.04
CA PHE A 420 -1.26 -6.86 -18.88
C PHE A 420 -2.48 -6.64 -19.77
N GLY A 421 -2.78 -7.65 -20.58
CA GLY A 421 -3.95 -7.61 -21.45
C GLY A 421 -4.28 -8.98 -21.99
N PHE A 422 -5.42 -9.04 -22.68
CA PHE A 422 -5.86 -10.25 -23.37
C PHE A 422 -5.73 -10.06 -24.87
N VAL A 423 -5.30 -11.11 -25.57
CA VAL A 423 -5.17 -11.10 -27.03
C VAL A 423 -6.35 -11.86 -27.62
N GLY A 424 -7.20 -11.13 -28.35
CA GLY A 424 -8.39 -11.68 -29.00
C GLY A 424 -9.63 -11.71 -28.11
N ASP A 425 -10.69 -12.32 -28.65
CA ASP A 425 -11.97 -12.47 -27.95
C ASP A 425 -11.90 -13.55 -26.87
N LEU A 426 -12.95 -13.63 -26.06
CA LEU A 426 -13.10 -14.68 -25.05
C LEU A 426 -12.94 -16.06 -25.72
N GLY A 427 -11.87 -16.78 -25.40
CA GLY A 427 -11.58 -18.09 -25.96
C GLY A 427 -12.63 -19.15 -25.58
N ARG A 428 -12.55 -20.34 -26.19
CA ARG A 428 -13.51 -21.43 -25.99
C ARG A 428 -13.73 -21.71 -24.49
N VAL A 429 -14.97 -21.62 -24.03
CA VAL A 429 -15.40 -22.12 -22.71
C VAL A 429 -15.24 -23.63 -22.74
N ILE A 430 -14.36 -24.17 -21.89
CA ILE A 430 -14.05 -25.60 -21.90
C ILE A 430 -15.15 -26.38 -21.19
N GLN A 431 -15.51 -25.95 -19.98
CA GLN A 431 -16.50 -26.61 -19.10
C GLN A 431 -17.07 -25.60 -18.09
N ASN A 432 -18.40 -25.51 -17.99
CA ASN A 432 -19.27 -25.00 -16.90
C ASN A 432 -18.87 -23.79 -16.03
N LYS A 433 -17.78 -23.06 -16.31
CA LYS A 433 -17.21 -21.86 -15.64
C LYS A 433 -15.73 -21.63 -15.97
N VAL A 434 -15.08 -22.52 -16.69
CA VAL A 434 -13.66 -22.47 -17.04
C VAL A 434 -13.48 -22.03 -18.49
N PHE A 435 -12.59 -21.06 -18.71
CA PHE A 435 -12.30 -20.51 -20.03
C PHE A 435 -10.79 -20.36 -20.23
N MET A 436 -10.34 -20.43 -21.49
CA MET A 436 -8.95 -20.16 -21.86
C MET A 436 -8.84 -18.78 -22.49
N LEU A 437 -7.91 -17.95 -22.01
CA LEU A 437 -7.61 -16.65 -22.62
C LEU A 437 -6.12 -16.55 -22.94
N PRO A 438 -5.77 -16.20 -24.19
CA PRO A 438 -4.43 -15.74 -24.51
C PRO A 438 -4.15 -14.47 -23.71
N THR A 439 -3.28 -14.57 -22.73
CA THR A 439 -2.92 -13.47 -21.82
C THR A 439 -1.55 -12.98 -22.21
N LYS A 440 -1.45 -11.68 -22.46
CA LYS A 440 -0.23 -10.97 -22.80
C LYS A 440 0.26 -10.21 -21.58
N ILE A 441 1.56 -10.27 -21.34
CA ILE A 441 2.22 -9.40 -20.38
C ILE A 441 3.70 -9.23 -20.74
N THR A 442 4.27 -8.08 -20.41
CA THR A 442 5.72 -7.87 -20.43
C THR A 442 6.29 -8.27 -19.08
N ILE A 443 7.29 -9.14 -19.12
CA ILE A 443 8.00 -9.60 -17.93
C ILE A 443 9.42 -9.04 -17.91
N LEU A 444 9.92 -8.77 -16.71
CA LEU A 444 11.34 -8.54 -16.46
C LEU A 444 11.93 -9.83 -15.90
N GLN A 445 12.91 -10.38 -16.61
CA GLN A 445 13.54 -11.63 -16.24
C GLN A 445 15.06 -11.49 -16.24
N GLY A 446 15.71 -12.32 -15.45
CA GLY A 446 17.17 -12.38 -15.37
C GLY A 446 17.63 -13.80 -15.10
N TYR A 447 18.94 -14.01 -15.13
CA TYR A 447 19.52 -15.32 -14.83
C TYR A 447 19.35 -15.70 -13.36
N ASP A 448 18.96 -16.95 -13.08
CA ASP A 448 18.85 -17.55 -11.75
C ASP A 448 20.17 -18.20 -11.35
N PHE A 449 21.05 -17.39 -10.76
CA PHE A 449 22.32 -17.85 -10.19
C PHE A 449 22.14 -18.77 -8.96
N SER A 450 20.94 -18.91 -8.39
CA SER A 450 20.70 -19.88 -7.31
C SER A 450 20.69 -21.31 -7.83
N ARG A 451 20.20 -21.50 -9.06
CA ARG A 451 20.22 -22.79 -9.76
C ARG A 451 21.51 -23.00 -10.56
N ASP A 452 22.12 -21.91 -11.03
CA ASP A 452 23.37 -21.86 -11.82
C ASP A 452 23.59 -23.08 -12.74
N THR A 453 22.61 -23.35 -13.62
CA THR A 453 22.66 -24.57 -14.44
C THR A 453 23.80 -24.55 -15.47
N LYS A 454 24.38 -23.37 -15.74
CA LYS A 454 25.53 -23.19 -16.63
C LYS A 454 26.88 -23.25 -15.89
N GLY A 455 26.86 -23.29 -14.55
CA GLY A 455 28.07 -23.31 -13.72
C GLY A 455 28.89 -22.01 -13.81
N ILE A 456 28.25 -20.88 -14.13
CA ILE A 456 28.89 -19.58 -14.35
C ILE A 456 29.62 -19.12 -13.09
N LEU A 457 29.02 -19.27 -11.90
CA LEU A 457 29.68 -18.88 -10.65
C LEU A 457 30.95 -19.68 -10.42
N GLY A 458 30.91 -20.97 -10.77
CA GLY A 458 32.07 -21.87 -10.70
C GLY A 458 33.21 -21.43 -11.64
N GLN A 459 32.88 -21.08 -12.88
CA GLN A 459 33.81 -20.62 -13.90
C GLN A 459 34.43 -19.26 -13.56
N ILE A 460 33.59 -18.28 -13.20
CA ILE A 460 34.03 -16.96 -12.73
C ILE A 460 35.05 -17.14 -11.61
N LYS A 461 34.71 -17.94 -10.59
CA LYS A 461 35.59 -18.14 -9.44
C LYS A 461 36.93 -18.79 -9.78
N THR A 462 37.01 -19.54 -10.88
CA THR A 462 38.26 -20.18 -11.34
C THR A 462 39.10 -19.21 -12.15
N ASN A 463 38.47 -18.40 -13.00
CA ASN A 463 39.16 -17.54 -13.96
C ASN A 463 39.69 -16.23 -13.37
N ILE A 464 39.25 -15.84 -12.18
CA ILE A 464 39.60 -14.55 -11.54
C ILE A 464 40.68 -14.66 -10.45
N VAL A 465 41.10 -15.87 -10.10
CA VAL A 465 42.09 -16.10 -9.05
C VAL A 465 43.40 -15.41 -9.41
N GLY A 466 43.97 -14.63 -8.49
CA GLY A 466 45.24 -13.92 -8.68
C GLY A 466 45.22 -12.76 -9.68
N LYS A 467 44.11 -12.51 -10.38
CA LYS A 467 43.99 -11.41 -11.35
C LYS A 467 43.85 -10.04 -10.67
N SER A 468 44.20 -8.98 -11.40
CA SER A 468 43.93 -7.61 -10.95
C SER A 468 42.43 -7.30 -10.92
N ILE A 469 42.04 -6.25 -10.19
CA ILE A 469 40.63 -5.80 -10.11
C ILE A 469 40.06 -5.50 -11.50
N GLU A 470 40.81 -4.80 -12.35
CA GLU A 470 40.35 -4.38 -13.68
C GLU A 470 40.24 -5.57 -14.65
N GLU A 471 41.22 -6.48 -14.66
CA GLU A 471 41.14 -7.71 -15.44
C GLU A 471 39.99 -8.60 -14.97
N THR A 472 39.77 -8.69 -13.66
CA THR A 472 38.63 -9.44 -13.11
C THR A 472 37.31 -8.85 -13.55
N ARG A 473 37.16 -7.51 -13.46
CA ARG A 473 35.95 -6.83 -13.91
C ARG A 473 35.70 -7.12 -15.39
N LYS A 474 36.74 -7.03 -16.23
CA LYS A 474 36.65 -7.33 -17.66
C LYS A 474 36.23 -8.78 -17.92
N GLU A 475 36.81 -9.74 -17.21
CA GLU A 475 36.48 -11.16 -17.33
C GLU A 475 35.02 -11.43 -16.94
N ILE A 476 34.57 -10.91 -15.80
CA ILE A 476 33.21 -11.12 -15.30
C ILE A 476 32.16 -10.50 -16.24
N LEU A 477 32.46 -9.34 -16.83
CA LEU A 477 31.56 -8.67 -17.76
C LEU A 477 31.52 -9.32 -19.16
N THR A 478 32.32 -10.38 -19.42
CA THR A 478 32.16 -11.19 -20.63
C THR A 478 30.92 -12.10 -20.56
N TYR A 479 30.40 -12.36 -19.36
CA TYR A 479 29.20 -13.17 -19.17
C TYR A 479 27.96 -12.31 -19.38
N PRO A 480 27.10 -12.60 -20.40
CA PRO A 480 25.92 -11.78 -20.69
C PRO A 480 24.88 -11.80 -19.55
N GLU A 481 24.94 -12.79 -18.65
CA GLU A 481 24.10 -12.92 -17.46
C GLU A 481 24.43 -11.91 -16.36
N VAL A 482 25.57 -11.21 -16.43
CA VAL A 482 26.03 -10.23 -15.42
C VAL A 482 25.98 -8.82 -16.01
N SER A 483 25.27 -7.90 -15.36
CA SER A 483 25.19 -6.49 -15.79
C SER A 483 26.31 -5.63 -15.23
N SER A 484 26.67 -5.85 -13.96
CA SER A 484 27.72 -5.10 -13.29
C SER A 484 28.33 -5.91 -12.16
N VAL A 485 29.53 -5.52 -11.75
CA VAL A 485 30.26 -6.20 -10.68
C VAL A 485 30.89 -5.19 -9.73
N LYS A 486 30.71 -5.42 -8.44
CA LYS A 486 31.39 -4.72 -7.35
C LYS A 486 32.39 -5.66 -6.70
N ILE A 487 33.62 -5.19 -6.51
CA ILE A 487 34.71 -5.99 -5.93
C ILE A 487 35.19 -5.24 -4.69
N ASP A 488 34.99 -5.85 -3.53
CA ASP A 488 35.46 -5.34 -2.25
C ASP A 488 36.59 -6.25 -1.75
N LEU A 489 37.78 -5.68 -1.62
CA LEU A 489 38.93 -6.36 -1.03
C LEU A 489 38.91 -6.15 0.49
N GLY A 490 39.31 -7.18 1.23
CA GLY A 490 39.35 -7.14 2.70
C GLY A 490 40.33 -6.11 3.26
N LEU A 491 40.53 -6.15 4.58
CA LEU A 491 41.26 -5.16 5.40
C LEU A 491 42.63 -4.67 4.88
N LEU A 492 43.30 -5.42 4.00
CA LEU A 492 44.60 -5.05 3.43
C LEU A 492 44.59 -4.66 1.96
N GLY A 493 43.41 -4.37 1.38
CA GLY A 493 43.23 -3.57 0.17
C GLY A 493 44.33 -3.69 -0.89
N GLY A 494 44.44 -4.87 -1.51
CA GLY A 494 45.41 -5.12 -2.59
C GLY A 494 44.97 -4.54 -3.94
N GLN A 495 45.79 -4.73 -4.98
CA GLN A 495 45.38 -4.49 -6.38
C GLN A 495 44.94 -5.77 -7.10
N THR A 496 45.13 -6.93 -6.45
CA THR A 496 44.88 -8.27 -6.99
C THR A 496 43.99 -9.08 -6.07
N LEU A 497 43.28 -10.05 -6.65
CA LEU A 497 42.47 -11.01 -5.91
C LEU A 497 43.34 -12.09 -5.23
N PRO A 498 42.84 -12.70 -4.15
CA PRO A 498 43.54 -13.80 -3.48
C PRO A 498 43.80 -14.98 -4.44
N ASP A 499 44.98 -15.59 -4.31
CA ASP A 499 45.34 -16.82 -5.05
C ASP A 499 44.58 -18.06 -4.58
N ILE A 500 43.94 -17.96 -3.40
CA ILE A 500 43.21 -19.08 -2.79
C ILE A 500 41.71 -18.90 -3.06
N ARG A 501 41.16 -19.81 -3.86
CA ARG A 501 39.73 -19.82 -4.26
C ARG A 501 38.76 -19.72 -3.08
N SER A 502 39.03 -20.40 -1.96
CA SER A 502 38.14 -20.38 -0.79
C SER A 502 38.01 -18.99 -0.12
N ARG A 503 38.93 -18.06 -0.40
CA ARG A 503 38.95 -16.69 0.14
C ARG A 503 38.24 -15.66 -0.74
N ILE A 504 37.72 -16.10 -1.89
CA ILE A 504 36.85 -15.30 -2.75
C ILE A 504 35.39 -15.69 -2.47
N LYS A 505 34.59 -14.74 -2.02
CA LYS A 505 33.15 -14.89 -1.84
C LYS A 505 32.44 -14.25 -3.02
N LEU A 506 31.49 -14.97 -3.61
CA LEU A 506 30.60 -14.46 -4.65
C LEU A 506 29.22 -14.26 -4.04
N ASN A 507 28.69 -13.06 -4.14
CA ASN A 507 27.33 -12.70 -3.77
C ASN A 507 26.59 -12.27 -5.04
N VAL A 508 25.28 -12.52 -5.09
CA VAL A 508 24.44 -12.16 -6.23
C VAL A 508 23.36 -11.19 -5.76
N GLU A 509 23.23 -10.07 -6.45
CA GLU A 509 22.19 -9.06 -6.26
C GLU A 509 21.32 -8.96 -7.53
N LEU A 510 20.01 -8.82 -7.33
CA LEU A 510 19.02 -8.73 -8.41
C LEU A 510 19.00 -7.38 -9.11
#